data_AF-A0A9D9Y6T0-F1
#
_entry.id   AF-A0A9D9Y6T0-F1
#
_cell.length_a   1.000
_cell.length_b   1.000
_cell.length_c   1.000
_cell.angle_alpha   90.00
_cell.angle_beta   90.00
_cell.angle_gamma   90.00
#
_symmetry.space_group_name_H-M   'P 1'
#
loop_
_entity.id
_entity.type
_entity.pdbx_description
1 polymer ?
#
loop_
_entity_poly.entity_id
_entity_poly.type
_entity_poly.pdbx_seq_one_letter_code
_entity_poly.pdbx_strand_id
1 'polypeptide(L)'
;MKSKKIISEKWLLIALFTSAISCNQVKTPSENSLAVAGTSTSPSCSCYSISSLYNVMINFNNQVPGDLSSFSNQSQADCFAWQEFISLNWPVNPSDSFGTPYDLAPVQWETYMPREVLFQPGGVAPPKWGTLVSDEYAARFKSQKMIFTKNNTKLLTFTSKVNSTDTLIDLTVQQAAPQGKPNWLGAQNGTNVWYEIMLNEDYYNFVVKNGYYNAQTQHDSVKAGVPINFPQGVYQGTTGAIELKAAWMEVPNPTAPQWRRYKLSTATVLDPGSNQLRTTTVALVGLHILHKTQNQPTWVWATFEQIDNVPGKTGSPEPPYGYNFYNSKCTAQQVKIKTTRGDSTVTVSCATNTSPPYYLMQAPPVPIQLTRTNAIDSIDAAPINTMMQKNIRQFYPNAVWQYYQLVDVIWSQSLQPDPTSPIQAPRNLNLSSMTSGVPIVANSTLESYVQKTNTCISCHVYSTIAPYPPDTANNNVFGDFSFAITFAKYNTAQKRLPARKVTGRKKQ
;
A
#
# COMPACT_ATOMS: atom_id res chain seq x y z
N MET A 1 62.46 23.59 -33.72
CA MET A 1 61.98 24.18 -34.99
C MET A 1 60.93 25.24 -34.68
N LYS A 2 61.27 26.50 -35.00
CA LYS A 2 60.44 27.61 -35.53
C LYS A 2 59.04 27.80 -34.92
N SER A 3 58.71 28.82 -34.13
CA SER A 3 59.03 30.26 -34.16
C SER A 3 58.82 30.96 -35.50
N LYS A 4 57.79 31.83 -35.54
CA LYS A 4 57.55 33.09 -36.28
C LYS A 4 56.03 33.23 -36.48
N LYS A 5 55.35 34.37 -36.37
CA LYS A 5 55.74 35.78 -36.22
C LYS A 5 54.47 36.57 -35.84
N ILE A 6 54.61 37.51 -34.90
CA ILE A 6 54.02 38.87 -34.78
C ILE A 6 52.76 39.20 -35.63
N ILE A 7 51.69 39.70 -34.98
CA ILE A 7 51.05 41.05 -35.17
C ILE A 7 49.76 41.18 -34.33
N SER A 8 49.74 42.25 -33.52
CA SER A 8 48.69 43.22 -33.09
C SER A 8 47.28 42.86 -32.58
N GLU A 9 46.89 43.68 -31.59
CA GLU A 9 45.63 44.40 -31.38
C GLU A 9 44.53 43.86 -30.42
N LYS A 10 44.30 44.72 -29.40
CA LYS A 10 43.06 45.09 -28.69
C LYS A 10 42.17 43.98 -28.12
N TRP A 11 42.15 43.88 -26.78
CA TRP A 11 40.92 43.60 -26.03
C TRP A 11 40.82 44.51 -24.81
N LEU A 12 39.70 45.24 -24.77
CA LEU A 12 39.22 46.07 -23.67
C LEU A 12 38.82 45.17 -22.49
N LEU A 13 39.27 45.50 -21.28
CA LEU A 13 38.75 44.97 -20.02
C LEU A 13 37.82 46.02 -19.40
N ILE A 14 36.53 45.68 -19.28
CA ILE A 14 35.57 46.43 -18.46
C ILE A 14 35.15 45.51 -17.31
N ALA A 15 35.42 45.99 -16.10
CA ALA A 15 35.03 45.39 -14.84
C ALA A 15 33.54 45.68 -14.52
N LEU A 16 32.82 44.70 -13.98
CA LEU A 16 31.48 44.89 -13.43
C LEU A 16 31.34 44.18 -12.07
N PHE A 17 31.33 45.04 -11.05
CA PHE A 17 30.53 45.04 -9.81
C PHE A 17 30.27 43.73 -9.05
N THR A 18 30.88 43.64 -7.87
CA THR A 18 30.39 42.89 -6.71
C THR A 18 29.63 43.83 -5.77
N SER A 19 28.37 43.51 -5.48
CA SER A 19 27.58 44.17 -4.42
C SER A 19 27.28 43.17 -3.32
N ALA A 20 27.90 43.39 -2.17
CA ALA A 20 27.57 42.77 -0.90
C ALA A 20 26.27 43.38 -0.35
N ILE A 21 25.37 42.55 0.19
CA ILE A 21 24.18 43.02 0.92
C ILE A 21 24.40 42.77 2.41
N SER A 22 24.35 43.88 3.15
CA SER A 22 24.55 44.01 4.59
C SER A 22 23.43 43.36 5.41
N CYS A 23 23.82 42.77 6.54
CA CYS A 23 22.95 42.40 7.65
C CYS A 23 22.88 43.59 8.61
N ASN A 24 21.72 44.26 8.74
CA ASN A 24 21.52 45.29 9.76
C ASN A 24 20.96 44.68 11.04
N GLN A 25 21.77 44.70 12.10
CA GLN A 25 21.38 44.48 13.48
C GLN A 25 21.01 45.82 14.11
N VAL A 26 19.79 45.95 14.63
CA VAL A 26 19.43 47.01 15.58
C VAL A 26 19.11 46.35 16.91
N LYS A 27 19.82 46.75 17.97
CA LYS A 27 19.58 46.36 19.36
C LYS A 27 19.21 47.59 20.18
N THR A 28 18.21 47.46 21.06
CA THR A 28 18.11 47.87 22.49
C THR A 28 16.65 48.20 22.89
N PRO A 29 16.26 48.20 24.19
CA PRO A 29 16.39 47.15 25.20
C PRO A 29 15.03 46.79 25.88
N SER A 30 15.09 45.87 26.85
CA SER A 30 14.06 45.15 27.64
C SER A 30 12.81 45.88 28.16
N GLU A 31 11.68 45.17 28.25
CA GLU A 31 10.94 44.93 29.52
C GLU A 31 9.80 43.88 29.40
N ASN A 32 9.72 43.07 30.45
CA ASN A 32 8.61 42.25 30.98
C ASN A 32 8.02 41.04 30.22
N SER A 33 8.16 39.91 30.92
CA SER A 33 7.63 38.58 30.68
C SER A 33 6.10 38.52 30.72
N LEU A 34 5.52 37.97 29.65
CA LEU A 34 4.35 37.10 29.76
C LEU A 34 4.62 35.89 28.86
N ALA A 35 4.86 34.75 29.50
CA ALA A 35 4.95 33.47 28.81
C ALA A 35 3.57 33.14 28.23
N VAL A 36 3.38 33.45 26.94
CA VAL A 36 2.31 32.85 26.15
C VAL A 36 2.75 31.42 25.88
N ALA A 37 1.98 30.45 26.39
CA ALA A 37 2.13 29.05 26.04
C ALA A 37 2.11 28.92 24.52
N GLY A 38 3.27 28.68 23.92
CA GLY A 38 3.41 28.52 22.50
C GLY A 38 2.64 27.28 22.06
N THR A 39 1.56 27.47 21.31
CA THR A 39 1.00 26.41 20.47
C THR A 39 2.12 25.93 19.56
N SER A 40 2.65 24.73 19.78
CA SER A 40 3.66 24.15 18.90
C SER A 40 3.00 23.89 17.55
N THR A 41 3.12 24.83 16.61
CA THR A 41 2.65 24.64 15.24
C THR A 41 3.49 23.55 14.60
N SER A 42 2.88 22.42 14.23
CA SER A 42 3.54 21.36 13.47
C SER A 42 4.24 21.96 12.24
N PRO A 43 5.46 21.50 11.88
CA PRO A 43 6.13 21.95 10.67
C PRO A 43 5.25 21.75 9.43
N SER A 44 5.36 22.66 8.47
CA SER A 44 4.62 22.58 7.21
C SER A 44 5.52 22.94 6.03
N CYS A 45 5.20 22.43 4.83
CA CYS A 45 5.83 22.86 3.59
C CYS A 45 4.81 23.04 2.47
N SER A 46 5.09 23.97 1.56
CA SER A 46 4.35 24.09 0.29
C SER A 46 4.89 23.05 -0.69
N CYS A 47 4.08 22.05 -1.03
CA CYS A 47 4.45 20.99 -1.95
C CYS A 47 4.00 21.33 -3.37
N TYR A 48 4.93 21.30 -4.31
CA TYR A 48 4.71 21.38 -5.75
C TYR A 48 5.95 20.83 -6.48
N SER A 49 5.81 20.49 -7.76
CA SER A 49 6.95 20.18 -8.62
C SER A 49 7.53 21.44 -9.29
N ILE A 50 7.00 21.83 -10.46
CA ILE A 50 7.56 22.92 -11.29
C ILE A 50 6.88 24.25 -10.97
N SER A 51 5.56 24.24 -10.75
CA SER A 51 4.76 25.47 -10.61
C SER A 51 4.14 25.57 -9.23
N SER A 52 4.47 26.65 -8.52
CA SER A 52 3.87 26.97 -7.21
C SER A 52 2.41 27.39 -7.29
N LEU A 53 1.85 27.60 -8.49
CA LEU A 53 0.43 27.91 -8.70
C LEU A 53 -0.50 26.78 -8.22
N TYR A 54 -0.02 25.54 -8.26
CA TYR A 54 -0.78 24.35 -7.90
C TYR A 54 -0.25 23.70 -6.62
N ASN A 55 0.29 24.51 -5.71
CA ASN A 55 0.86 23.96 -4.49
C ASN A 55 -0.21 23.38 -3.56
N VAL A 56 0.20 22.37 -2.80
CA VAL A 56 -0.57 21.79 -1.69
C VAL A 56 0.22 22.05 -0.41
N MET A 57 -0.42 22.68 0.58
CA MET A 57 0.20 22.87 1.89
C MET A 57 0.16 21.57 2.69
N ILE A 58 1.32 20.96 2.91
CA ILE A 58 1.46 19.73 3.69
C ILE A 58 1.85 20.09 5.12
N ASN A 59 1.00 19.70 6.06
CA ASN A 59 1.30 19.76 7.49
C ASN A 59 1.88 18.42 7.95
N PHE A 60 3.00 18.44 8.67
CA PHE A 60 3.61 17.25 9.25
C PHE A 60 2.91 16.94 10.57
N ASN A 61 1.78 16.24 10.47
CA ASN A 61 0.98 15.85 11.62
C ASN A 61 0.23 14.54 11.34
N ASN A 62 -0.66 14.20 12.26
CA ASN A 62 -1.37 12.94 12.32
C ASN A 62 -2.79 13.02 11.67
N GLN A 63 -3.08 14.08 10.91
CA GLN A 63 -4.41 14.34 10.34
C GLN A 63 -4.45 13.90 8.87
N VAL A 64 -5.10 12.77 8.61
CA VAL A 64 -5.28 12.26 7.24
C VAL A 64 -6.25 13.19 6.49
N PRO A 65 -5.85 13.80 5.37
CA PRO A 65 -6.75 14.67 4.62
C PRO A 65 -7.93 13.86 4.07
N GLY A 66 -9.12 14.45 3.98
CA GLY A 66 -10.26 13.81 3.32
C GLY A 66 -10.34 14.06 1.82
N ASP A 67 -9.83 15.19 1.34
CA ASP A 67 -9.80 15.52 -0.08
C ASP A 67 -8.83 16.69 -0.33
N LEU A 68 -8.64 17.06 -1.59
CA LEU A 68 -8.19 18.38 -2.01
C LEU A 68 -9.38 19.26 -2.38
N SER A 69 -9.19 20.58 -2.44
CA SER A 69 -10.20 21.48 -3.02
C SER A 69 -10.45 21.18 -4.50
N SER A 70 -9.41 20.72 -5.20
CA SER A 70 -9.46 20.24 -6.58
C SER A 70 -8.19 19.46 -6.92
N PHE A 71 -8.30 18.50 -7.84
CA PHE A 71 -7.16 17.89 -8.52
C PHE A 71 -7.07 18.47 -9.92
N SER A 72 -6.05 19.29 -10.19
CA SER A 72 -5.89 19.97 -11.49
C SER A 72 -4.70 19.46 -12.29
N ASN A 73 -3.71 18.83 -11.65
CA ASN A 73 -2.56 18.24 -12.31
C ASN A 73 -1.90 17.15 -11.45
N GLN A 74 -0.92 16.48 -12.05
CA GLN A 74 -0.16 15.41 -11.41
C GLN A 74 0.56 15.88 -10.15
N SER A 75 1.18 17.07 -10.17
CA SER A 75 1.84 17.64 -8.99
C SER A 75 0.92 17.72 -7.77
N GLN A 76 -0.37 18.05 -7.91
CA GLN A 76 -1.31 18.08 -6.78
C GLN A 76 -1.65 16.68 -6.29
N ALA A 77 -1.86 15.73 -7.21
CA ALA A 77 -2.12 14.34 -6.85
C ALA A 77 -0.94 13.73 -6.09
N ASP A 78 0.28 13.96 -6.55
CA ASP A 78 1.52 13.51 -5.91
C ASP A 78 1.73 14.15 -4.54
N CYS A 79 1.42 15.44 -4.39
CA CYS A 79 1.50 16.13 -3.11
C CYS A 79 0.42 15.65 -2.12
N PHE A 80 -0.80 15.38 -2.59
CA PHE A 80 -1.84 14.76 -1.78
C PHE A 80 -1.39 13.39 -1.26
N ALA A 81 -0.83 12.55 -2.14
CA ALA A 81 -0.28 11.25 -1.75
C ALA A 81 0.82 11.37 -0.68
N TRP A 82 1.70 12.38 -0.77
CA TRP A 82 2.71 12.62 0.27
C TRP A 82 2.10 13.10 1.60
N GLN A 83 1.04 13.91 1.56
CA GLN A 83 0.30 14.31 2.75
C GLN A 83 -0.36 13.10 3.43
N GLU A 84 -0.97 12.21 2.65
CA GLU A 84 -1.51 10.93 3.14
C GLU A 84 -0.40 10.06 3.72
N PHE A 85 0.72 9.90 3.01
CA PHE A 85 1.84 9.08 3.46
C PHE A 85 2.38 9.56 4.80
N ILE A 86 2.56 10.87 5.00
CA ILE A 86 3.04 11.42 6.27
C ILE A 86 2.03 11.18 7.40
N SER A 87 0.75 11.49 7.16
CA SER A 87 -0.30 11.40 8.18
C SER A 87 -0.61 9.97 8.60
N LEU A 88 -0.71 9.05 7.64
CA LEU A 88 -0.94 7.62 7.88
C LEU A 88 0.24 6.97 8.61
N ASN A 89 1.47 7.41 8.33
CA ASN A 89 2.68 6.91 8.98
C ASN A 89 3.08 7.69 10.25
N TRP A 90 2.19 8.53 10.76
CA TRP A 90 2.42 9.18 12.05
C TRP A 90 2.38 8.15 13.18
N PRO A 91 3.19 8.32 14.26
CA PRO A 91 3.08 7.50 15.45
C PRO A 91 1.65 7.52 16.03
N VAL A 92 1.20 6.38 16.55
CA VAL A 92 -0.14 6.25 17.18
C VAL A 92 -0.27 7.18 18.38
N ASN A 93 0.78 7.31 19.20
CA ASN A 93 0.89 8.36 20.19
C ASN A 93 1.46 9.62 19.50
N PRO A 94 0.67 10.70 19.30
CA PRO A 94 1.12 11.87 18.56
C PRO A 94 2.28 12.62 19.22
N SER A 95 2.59 12.31 20.48
CA SER A 95 3.73 12.88 21.21
C SER A 95 5.07 12.21 20.86
N ASP A 96 5.04 11.03 20.22
CA ASP A 96 6.25 10.32 19.82
C ASP A 96 6.86 10.95 18.56
N SER A 97 8.18 10.82 18.40
CA SER A 97 8.90 11.40 17.25
C SER A 97 8.57 10.65 15.95
N PHE A 98 8.30 11.41 14.90
CA PHE A 98 8.01 10.88 13.56
C PHE A 98 9.18 10.07 12.99
N GLY A 99 8.95 8.77 12.78
CA GLY A 99 9.88 7.89 12.07
C GLY A 99 11.15 7.52 12.83
N THR A 100 11.10 7.40 14.16
CA THR A 100 12.27 7.01 14.98
C THR A 100 12.92 5.70 14.48
N PRO A 101 14.23 5.66 14.20
CA PRO A 101 14.92 4.43 13.79
C PRO A 101 14.79 3.30 14.82
N TYR A 102 14.64 2.07 14.32
CA TYR A 102 14.41 0.85 15.12
C TYR A 102 13.12 0.82 15.94
N ASP A 103 12.26 1.83 15.81
CA ASP A 103 10.96 1.79 16.45
C ASP A 103 10.10 0.66 15.86
N LEU A 104 9.60 -0.20 16.74
CA LEU A 104 8.73 -1.33 16.41
C LEU A 104 7.25 -1.00 16.66
N ALA A 105 6.95 0.17 17.26
CA ALA A 105 5.60 0.60 17.54
C ALA A 105 4.82 0.78 16.23
N PRO A 106 3.52 0.42 16.20
CA PRO A 106 2.69 0.64 15.03
C PRO A 106 2.57 2.15 14.73
N VAL A 107 2.49 2.49 13.46
CA VAL A 107 1.96 3.79 13.01
C VAL A 107 0.45 3.73 12.84
N GLN A 108 -0.21 4.86 12.61
CA GLN A 108 -1.69 4.93 12.58
C GLN A 108 -2.34 3.87 11.69
N TRP A 109 -1.92 3.76 10.43
CA TRP A 109 -2.55 2.83 9.49
C TRP A 109 -2.34 1.35 9.87
N GLU A 110 -1.30 1.02 10.64
CA GLU A 110 -1.08 -0.34 11.13
C GLU A 110 -2.10 -0.76 12.20
N THR A 111 -2.89 0.18 12.70
CA THR A 111 -3.99 -0.07 13.66
C THR A 111 -5.36 -0.21 12.99
N TYR A 112 -5.44 0.01 11.68
CA TYR A 112 -6.68 -0.12 10.91
C TYR A 112 -7.17 -1.57 10.88
N MET A 113 -8.41 -1.79 10.41
CA MET A 113 -9.02 -3.11 10.39
C MET A 113 -8.38 -3.99 9.31
N PRO A 114 -7.77 -5.15 9.66
CA PRO A 114 -7.29 -6.09 8.64
C PRO A 114 -8.46 -6.71 7.88
N ARG A 115 -8.31 -6.93 6.57
CA ARG A 115 -9.33 -7.55 5.72
C ARG A 115 -9.86 -8.87 6.28
N GLU A 116 -8.96 -9.73 6.77
CA GLU A 116 -9.28 -11.04 7.35
C GLU A 116 -10.08 -10.94 8.66
N VAL A 117 -10.02 -9.78 9.33
CA VAL A 117 -10.80 -9.49 10.53
C VAL A 117 -12.17 -8.91 10.16
N LEU A 118 -12.25 -8.07 9.13
CA LEU A 118 -13.53 -7.52 8.66
C LEU A 118 -14.44 -8.59 8.03
N PHE A 119 -13.87 -9.50 7.25
CA PHE A 119 -14.65 -10.52 6.52
C PHE A 119 -14.47 -11.90 7.12
N GLN A 120 -15.27 -12.19 8.15
CA GLN A 120 -15.22 -13.45 8.90
C GLN A 120 -15.84 -14.64 8.14
N PRO A 121 -15.41 -15.88 8.44
CA PRO A 121 -16.09 -17.08 7.98
C PRO A 121 -17.60 -17.05 8.24
N GLY A 122 -18.38 -17.58 7.31
CA GLY A 122 -19.84 -17.64 7.43
C GLY A 122 -20.57 -16.30 7.26
N GLY A 123 -19.85 -15.19 7.03
CA GLY A 123 -20.47 -13.86 6.86
C GLY A 123 -21.07 -13.34 8.16
N VAL A 124 -20.48 -13.69 9.30
CA VAL A 124 -20.90 -13.19 10.61
C VAL A 124 -20.43 -11.75 10.81
N ALA A 125 -21.11 -11.03 11.70
CA ALA A 125 -20.70 -9.68 12.06
C ALA A 125 -19.23 -9.66 12.54
N PRO A 126 -18.41 -8.74 12.03
CA PRO A 126 -17.03 -8.61 12.46
C PRO A 126 -16.95 -8.14 13.92
N PRO A 127 -15.79 -8.33 14.58
CA PRO A 127 -15.54 -7.72 15.88
C PRO A 127 -15.50 -6.19 15.78
N LYS A 128 -15.46 -5.53 16.94
CA LYS A 128 -15.34 -4.07 17.02
C LYS A 128 -14.04 -3.55 16.36
N TRP A 129 -14.08 -2.30 15.91
CA TRP A 129 -12.91 -1.55 15.45
C TRP A 129 -11.71 -1.67 16.41
N GLY A 130 -10.49 -1.64 15.85
CA GLY A 130 -9.23 -1.83 16.59
C GLY A 130 -8.89 -3.30 16.91
N THR A 131 -9.65 -4.26 16.38
CA THR A 131 -9.31 -5.69 16.44
C THR A 131 -8.35 -6.04 15.30
N LEU A 132 -7.18 -6.61 15.62
CA LEU A 132 -6.15 -6.97 14.63
C LEU A 132 -6.07 -8.48 14.35
N VAL A 133 -6.66 -9.31 15.20
CA VAL A 133 -6.68 -10.78 15.02
C VAL A 133 -8.11 -11.29 15.21
N SER A 134 -8.60 -12.09 14.26
CA SER A 134 -9.92 -12.72 14.37
C SER A 134 -9.96 -13.82 15.43
N ASP A 135 -11.14 -14.20 15.90
CA ASP A 135 -11.27 -15.30 16.87
C ASP A 135 -10.84 -16.66 16.28
N GLU A 136 -11.02 -16.86 14.97
CA GLU A 136 -10.50 -18.04 14.26
C GLU A 136 -8.98 -18.14 14.38
N TYR A 137 -8.26 -17.04 14.12
CA TYR A 137 -6.81 -17.03 14.23
C TYR A 137 -6.34 -17.05 15.68
N ALA A 138 -7.06 -16.40 16.60
CA ALA A 138 -6.76 -16.44 18.04
C ALA A 138 -6.70 -17.88 18.60
N ALA A 139 -7.55 -18.78 18.10
CA ALA A 139 -7.52 -20.19 18.50
C ALA A 139 -6.19 -20.89 18.17
N ARG A 140 -5.50 -20.47 17.09
CA ARG A 140 -4.19 -21.02 16.69
C ARG A 140 -3.07 -20.59 17.63
N PHE A 141 -3.08 -19.34 18.10
CA PHE A 141 -2.12 -18.90 19.10
C PHE A 141 -2.25 -19.70 20.40
N LYS A 142 -3.49 -19.98 20.83
CA LYS A 142 -3.76 -20.83 22.00
C LYS A 142 -3.24 -22.25 21.81
N SER A 143 -3.50 -22.89 20.66
CA SER A 143 -3.03 -24.26 20.41
C SER A 143 -1.51 -24.37 20.30
N GLN A 144 -0.85 -23.31 19.83
CA GLN A 144 0.61 -23.24 19.70
C GLN A 144 1.31 -22.59 20.91
N LYS A 145 0.58 -22.27 21.99
CA LYS A 145 1.10 -21.65 23.22
C LYS A 145 1.87 -20.34 22.98
N MET A 146 1.43 -19.53 22.02
CA MET A 146 2.02 -18.23 21.68
C MET A 146 1.32 -17.10 22.45
N ILE A 147 2.08 -16.11 22.89
CA ILE A 147 1.54 -14.87 23.47
C ILE A 147 0.94 -14.04 22.33
N PHE A 148 -0.29 -13.57 22.49
CA PHE A 148 -0.90 -12.61 21.58
C PHE A 148 -1.85 -11.68 22.31
N THR A 149 -1.98 -10.46 21.80
CA THR A 149 -2.99 -9.50 22.25
C THR A 149 -3.82 -9.12 21.03
N LYS A 150 -5.13 -9.37 21.09
CA LYS A 150 -6.06 -9.23 19.95
C LYS A 150 -6.00 -7.86 19.25
N ASN A 151 -5.61 -6.81 19.98
CA ASN A 151 -5.54 -5.43 19.47
C ASN A 151 -4.11 -4.91 19.26
N ASN A 152 -3.08 -5.73 19.49
CA ASN A 152 -1.67 -5.33 19.38
C ASN A 152 -0.80 -6.44 18.76
N THR A 153 -1.40 -7.28 17.92
CA THR A 153 -0.69 -8.36 17.22
C THR A 153 -0.97 -8.23 15.74
N LYS A 154 0.04 -7.77 14.98
CA LYS A 154 0.02 -7.82 13.51
C LYS A 154 0.16 -9.27 13.08
N LEU A 155 -0.85 -9.83 12.44
CA LEU A 155 -0.83 -11.17 11.87
C LEU A 155 -0.69 -11.08 10.35
N LEU A 156 0.36 -11.69 9.80
CA LEU A 156 0.61 -11.76 8.37
C LEU A 156 0.46 -13.22 7.88
N THR A 157 -0.29 -13.43 6.80
CA THR A 157 -0.59 -14.78 6.29
C THR A 157 -0.44 -14.85 4.76
N PHE A 158 -0.09 -16.02 4.23
CA PHE A 158 0.00 -16.25 2.77
C PHE A 158 -1.32 -16.64 2.10
N THR A 159 -2.32 -17.04 2.89
CA THR A 159 -3.51 -17.69 2.33
C THR A 159 -4.77 -17.21 3.03
N SER A 160 -5.76 -16.83 2.22
CA SER A 160 -7.15 -16.62 2.62
C SER A 160 -7.91 -17.92 2.90
N LYS A 161 -7.25 -19.08 2.93
CA LYS A 161 -7.89 -20.39 3.13
C LYS A 161 -7.10 -21.24 4.12
N VAL A 162 -7.66 -21.36 5.32
CA VAL A 162 -7.28 -22.33 6.37
C VAL A 162 -7.70 -23.75 6.01
N ASN A 163 -8.58 -23.96 5.02
CA ASN A 163 -9.02 -25.29 4.61
C ASN A 163 -8.86 -25.52 3.10
N SER A 164 -8.21 -26.63 2.80
CA SER A 164 -8.05 -27.28 1.50
C SER A 164 -9.37 -27.49 0.77
N THR A 165 -9.28 -27.50 -0.56
CA THR A 165 -10.33 -27.70 -1.59
C THR A 165 -11.09 -26.44 -1.99
N ASP A 166 -10.52 -25.66 -2.89
CA ASP A 166 -11.31 -24.95 -3.88
C ASP A 166 -10.46 -24.65 -5.11
N THR A 167 -10.80 -25.34 -6.19
CA THR A 167 -10.13 -25.37 -7.49
C THR A 167 -10.57 -24.23 -8.40
N LEU A 168 -10.97 -23.08 -7.85
CA LEU A 168 -11.48 -21.96 -8.64
C LEU A 168 -10.54 -20.77 -8.54
N ILE A 169 -10.04 -20.44 -9.73
CA ILE A 169 -9.32 -19.24 -10.15
C ILE A 169 -10.08 -18.04 -9.60
N ASP A 170 -9.62 -17.48 -8.48
CA ASP A 170 -10.27 -16.36 -7.81
C ASP A 170 -9.29 -15.19 -7.88
N LEU A 171 -9.78 -14.01 -8.22
CA LEU A 171 -9.02 -12.74 -8.31
C LEU A 171 -8.60 -12.25 -6.91
N THR A 172 -8.33 -13.18 -6.00
CA THR A 172 -8.05 -12.96 -4.59
C THR A 172 -6.66 -12.38 -4.44
N VAL A 173 -6.60 -11.08 -4.18
CA VAL A 173 -5.48 -10.36 -3.52
C VAL A 173 -4.11 -10.91 -3.87
N GLN A 174 -3.73 -10.80 -5.14
CA GLN A 174 -2.44 -11.30 -5.58
C GLN A 174 -1.34 -10.46 -4.92
N GLN A 175 -0.44 -11.12 -4.21
CA GLN A 175 0.62 -10.53 -3.40
C GLN A 175 1.60 -9.71 -4.24
N ALA A 176 2.24 -10.34 -5.23
CA ALA A 176 3.16 -9.73 -6.21
C ALA A 176 2.71 -9.91 -7.69
N ALA A 177 1.44 -10.29 -7.88
CA ALA A 177 0.75 -10.55 -9.16
C ALA A 177 1.47 -11.45 -10.17
N PRO A 178 1.17 -12.76 -10.16
CA PRO A 178 0.53 -13.29 -11.37
C PRO A 178 -0.64 -14.24 -11.07
N GLN A 179 -1.61 -14.27 -11.99
CA GLN A 179 -2.68 -15.26 -12.02
C GLN A 179 -2.12 -16.65 -12.36
N GLY A 180 -2.52 -17.68 -11.62
CA GLY A 180 -2.21 -19.07 -11.93
C GLY A 180 -0.73 -19.48 -11.79
N LYS A 181 0.09 -18.65 -11.15
CA LYS A 181 1.51 -18.91 -10.85
C LYS A 181 1.83 -18.55 -9.40
N PRO A 182 2.92 -19.10 -8.83
CA PRO A 182 3.43 -18.64 -7.55
C PRO A 182 3.74 -17.13 -7.56
N ASN A 183 3.42 -16.45 -6.46
CA ASN A 183 3.44 -15.00 -6.35
C ASN A 183 4.11 -14.49 -5.06
N TRP A 184 4.93 -15.33 -4.43
CA TRP A 184 5.78 -14.92 -3.30
C TRP A 184 7.04 -14.21 -3.79
N LEU A 185 7.63 -13.37 -2.94
CA LEU A 185 8.84 -12.60 -3.25
C LEU A 185 9.92 -12.84 -2.19
N GLY A 186 11.03 -13.47 -2.59
CA GLY A 186 12.19 -13.70 -1.71
C GLY A 186 13.21 -12.57 -1.81
N ALA A 187 13.61 -12.03 -0.66
CA ALA A 187 14.61 -10.97 -0.56
C ALA A 187 16.05 -11.50 -0.61
N GLN A 188 17.01 -10.63 -0.94
CA GLN A 188 18.45 -10.97 -0.98
C GLN A 188 19.01 -11.37 0.39
N ASN A 189 18.31 -11.04 1.48
CA ASN A 189 18.65 -11.48 2.83
C ASN A 189 18.19 -12.93 3.13
N GLY A 190 17.65 -13.66 2.14
CA GLY A 190 17.19 -15.04 2.27
C GLY A 190 15.83 -15.20 2.95
N THR A 191 15.08 -14.11 3.12
CA THR A 191 13.76 -14.12 3.75
C THR A 191 12.63 -13.81 2.77
N ASN A 192 11.40 -13.80 3.28
CA ASN A 192 10.19 -13.60 2.50
C ASN A 192 9.62 -12.19 2.63
N VAL A 193 8.83 -11.79 1.63
CA VAL A 193 7.93 -10.64 1.70
C VAL A 193 6.51 -11.11 1.98
N TRP A 194 5.89 -10.49 2.98
CA TRP A 194 4.52 -10.71 3.43
C TRP A 194 3.64 -9.55 3.00
N TYR A 195 2.34 -9.79 2.88
CA TYR A 195 1.39 -8.79 2.41
C TYR A 195 0.19 -8.72 3.32
N GLU A 196 -0.37 -7.53 3.47
CA GLU A 196 -1.61 -7.30 4.21
C GLU A 196 -2.47 -6.25 3.52
N ILE A 197 -3.78 -6.31 3.78
CA ILE A 197 -4.72 -5.24 3.44
C ILE A 197 -5.32 -4.69 4.72
N MET A 198 -5.26 -3.37 4.86
CA MET A 198 -5.77 -2.63 6.01
C MET A 198 -6.83 -1.63 5.55
N LEU A 199 -7.93 -1.57 6.29
CA LEU A 199 -9.14 -0.83 5.92
C LEU A 199 -9.45 0.19 7.01
N ASN A 200 -9.56 1.47 6.65
CA ASN A 200 -9.79 2.53 7.64
C ASN A 200 -11.18 2.47 8.29
N GLU A 201 -11.41 3.34 9.27
CA GLU A 201 -12.64 3.31 10.07
C GLU A 201 -13.89 3.64 9.24
N ASP A 202 -13.79 4.54 8.27
CA ASP A 202 -14.89 4.87 7.36
C ASP A 202 -15.28 3.69 6.46
N TYR A 203 -14.30 2.94 5.95
CA TYR A 203 -14.53 1.68 5.23
C TYR A 203 -15.23 0.66 6.16
N TYR A 204 -14.68 0.43 7.36
CA TYR A 204 -15.23 -0.50 8.35
C TYR A 204 -16.69 -0.16 8.68
N ASN A 205 -16.96 1.10 9.01
CA ASN A 205 -18.28 1.58 9.39
C ASN A 205 -19.29 1.39 8.25
N PHE A 206 -18.89 1.66 7.01
CA PHE A 206 -19.73 1.42 5.84
C PHE A 206 -20.10 -0.07 5.69
N VAL A 207 -19.12 -0.98 5.82
CA VAL A 207 -19.37 -2.42 5.72
C VAL A 207 -20.27 -2.92 6.85
N VAL A 208 -19.99 -2.52 8.09
CA VAL A 208 -20.74 -2.97 9.27
C VAL A 208 -22.16 -2.44 9.26
N LYS A 209 -22.35 -1.14 9.00
CA LYS A 209 -23.66 -0.49 8.98
C LYS A 209 -24.61 -1.12 7.97
N ASN A 210 -24.11 -1.49 6.80
CA ASN A 210 -24.92 -2.06 5.72
C ASN A 210 -24.98 -3.60 5.76
N GLY A 211 -24.27 -4.26 6.68
CA GLY A 211 -24.20 -5.72 6.72
C GLY A 211 -23.38 -6.35 5.58
N TYR A 212 -22.58 -5.56 4.86
CA TYR A 212 -21.83 -6.00 3.69
C TYR A 212 -20.65 -6.92 4.02
N TYR A 213 -20.41 -7.27 5.29
CA TYR A 213 -19.56 -8.39 5.66
C TYR A 213 -20.17 -9.75 5.28
N ASN A 214 -21.45 -9.77 4.92
CA ASN A 214 -22.20 -10.95 4.46
C ASN A 214 -22.51 -10.88 2.95
N ALA A 215 -22.12 -11.92 2.21
CA ALA A 215 -22.33 -11.97 0.76
C ALA A 215 -23.81 -11.96 0.37
N GLN A 216 -24.68 -12.64 1.12
CA GLN A 216 -26.12 -12.61 0.85
C GLN A 216 -26.68 -11.19 0.98
N THR A 217 -26.25 -10.42 1.99
CA THR A 217 -26.67 -9.02 2.18
C THR A 217 -26.20 -8.12 1.04
N GLN A 218 -24.98 -8.30 0.54
CA GLN A 218 -24.52 -7.58 -0.66
C GLN A 218 -25.44 -7.87 -1.85
N HIS A 219 -25.75 -9.15 -2.09
CA HIS A 219 -26.63 -9.59 -3.16
C HIS A 219 -28.07 -9.07 -3.02
N ASP A 220 -28.61 -9.06 -1.80
CA ASP A 220 -29.95 -8.53 -1.52
C ASP A 220 -30.02 -7.02 -1.80
N SER A 221 -28.97 -6.26 -1.47
CA SER A 221 -28.85 -4.82 -1.76
C SER A 221 -28.84 -4.52 -3.26
N VAL A 222 -28.02 -5.24 -4.03
CA VAL A 222 -27.92 -5.01 -5.48
C VAL A 222 -29.21 -5.43 -6.20
N LYS A 223 -29.90 -6.48 -5.76
CA LYS A 223 -31.23 -6.83 -6.29
C LYS A 223 -32.28 -5.77 -5.98
N ALA A 224 -32.14 -5.05 -4.87
CA ALA A 224 -32.97 -3.90 -4.53
C ALA A 224 -32.58 -2.62 -5.31
N GLY A 225 -31.63 -2.69 -6.23
CA GLY A 225 -31.18 -1.55 -7.04
C GLY A 225 -30.23 -0.61 -6.30
N VAL A 226 -29.63 -1.04 -5.18
CA VAL A 226 -28.68 -0.24 -4.40
C VAL A 226 -27.24 -0.66 -4.77
N PRO A 227 -26.43 0.23 -5.35
CA PRO A 227 -25.03 -0.07 -5.63
C PRO A 227 -24.20 -0.09 -4.33
N ILE A 228 -23.05 -0.76 -4.37
CA ILE A 228 -22.03 -0.60 -3.33
C ILE A 228 -21.18 0.59 -3.73
N ASN A 229 -21.28 1.70 -2.99
CA ASN A 229 -20.43 2.88 -3.14
C ASN A 229 -19.82 3.21 -1.78
N PHE A 230 -18.50 3.07 -1.64
CA PHE A 230 -17.78 3.43 -0.42
C PHE A 230 -17.87 4.94 -0.13
N PRO A 231 -17.77 5.34 1.16
CA PRO A 231 -17.84 6.74 1.56
C PRO A 231 -16.71 7.56 0.93
N GLN A 232 -17.06 8.74 0.43
CA GLN A 232 -16.13 9.71 -0.15
C GLN A 232 -15.65 10.69 0.92
N GLY A 233 -14.36 10.96 0.92
CA GLY A 233 -13.75 12.02 1.71
C GLY A 233 -14.13 13.41 1.24
N VAL A 234 -14.12 14.37 2.18
CA VAL A 234 -14.54 15.75 1.97
C VAL A 234 -13.37 16.68 2.24
N TYR A 235 -13.19 17.71 1.41
CA TYR A 235 -12.16 18.72 1.63
C TYR A 235 -12.37 19.40 2.98
N GLN A 236 -11.34 19.35 3.85
CA GLN A 236 -11.41 19.83 5.24
C GLN A 236 -12.56 19.20 6.07
N GLY A 237 -12.96 17.97 5.73
CA GLY A 237 -14.03 17.23 6.39
C GLY A 237 -13.65 15.79 6.70
N THR A 238 -14.61 14.89 6.55
CA THR A 238 -14.42 13.45 6.81
C THR A 238 -13.38 12.85 5.88
N THR A 239 -12.62 11.86 6.37
CA THR A 239 -11.56 11.22 5.60
C THR A 239 -12.13 10.47 4.39
N GLY A 240 -13.16 9.67 4.54
CA GLY A 240 -13.64 8.78 3.47
C GLY A 240 -12.91 7.43 3.49
N ALA A 241 -13.31 6.52 2.61
CA ALA A 241 -12.77 5.16 2.59
C ALA A 241 -11.31 5.14 2.12
N ILE A 242 -10.44 4.52 2.92
CA ILE A 242 -9.06 4.21 2.57
C ILE A 242 -8.85 2.69 2.65
N GLU A 243 -8.28 2.14 1.58
CA GLU A 243 -7.75 0.78 1.51
C GLU A 243 -6.24 0.84 1.32
N LEU A 244 -5.48 0.21 2.21
CA LEU A 244 -4.04 0.10 2.10
C LEU A 244 -3.65 -1.34 1.77
N LYS A 245 -2.63 -1.49 0.92
CA LYS A 245 -1.97 -2.78 0.69
C LYS A 245 -0.48 -2.63 0.93
N ALA A 246 0.06 -3.34 1.91
CA ALA A 246 1.45 -3.22 2.31
C ALA A 246 2.25 -4.48 1.98
N ALA A 247 3.53 -4.29 1.66
CA ALA A 247 4.53 -5.33 1.50
C ALA A 247 5.59 -5.22 2.61
N TRP A 248 5.83 -6.32 3.31
CA TRP A 248 6.63 -6.42 4.53
C TRP A 248 7.71 -7.47 4.40
N MET A 249 8.97 -7.05 4.32
CA MET A 249 10.13 -7.96 4.24
C MET A 249 10.56 -8.39 5.63
N GLU A 250 10.81 -9.68 5.88
CA GLU A 250 11.36 -10.10 7.17
C GLU A 250 12.78 -9.58 7.40
N VAL A 251 13.07 -9.31 8.67
CA VAL A 251 14.28 -8.63 9.13
C VAL A 251 15.14 -9.60 9.95
N PRO A 252 16.20 -10.17 9.36
CA PRO A 252 17.21 -10.87 10.13
C PRO A 252 18.08 -9.86 10.90
N ASN A 253 18.47 -10.23 12.13
CA ASN A 253 19.29 -9.40 13.02
C ASN A 253 18.76 -7.94 13.13
N PRO A 254 17.60 -7.70 13.77
CA PRO A 254 16.93 -6.39 13.78
C PRO A 254 17.77 -5.21 14.31
N THR A 255 18.87 -5.49 15.01
CA THR A 255 19.81 -4.49 15.52
C THR A 255 20.86 -4.03 14.49
N ALA A 256 20.93 -4.67 13.31
CA ALA A 256 21.91 -4.33 12.28
C ALA A 256 21.73 -2.88 11.77
N PRO A 257 22.81 -2.18 11.38
CA PRO A 257 22.75 -0.77 10.99
C PRO A 257 21.81 -0.46 9.82
N GLN A 258 21.63 -1.38 8.87
CA GLN A 258 20.74 -1.14 7.71
C GLN A 258 19.29 -0.84 8.11
N TRP A 259 18.83 -1.39 9.23
CA TRP A 259 17.44 -1.27 9.67
C TRP A 259 17.08 0.11 10.22
N ARG A 260 18.06 1.02 10.39
CA ARG A 260 17.81 2.45 10.65
C ARG A 260 17.10 3.16 9.50
N ARG A 261 16.97 2.52 8.34
CA ARG A 261 16.39 3.10 7.13
C ARG A 261 14.95 2.66 6.85
N TYR A 262 14.36 1.87 7.74
CA TYR A 262 13.08 1.19 7.49
C TYR A 262 12.10 1.43 8.64
N LYS A 263 10.81 1.55 8.31
CA LYS A 263 9.77 1.31 9.31
C LYS A 263 9.76 -0.18 9.64
N LEU A 264 10.03 -0.48 10.90
CA LEU A 264 9.99 -1.84 11.42
C LEU A 264 8.71 -2.09 12.20
N SER A 265 8.22 -3.32 12.20
CA SER A 265 7.10 -3.74 13.04
C SER A 265 7.31 -5.15 13.57
N THR A 266 6.82 -5.41 14.78
CA THR A 266 6.70 -6.80 15.26
C THR A 266 5.48 -7.44 14.61
N ALA A 267 5.68 -8.57 13.94
CA ALA A 267 4.62 -9.33 13.31
C ALA A 267 4.64 -10.78 13.78
N THR A 268 3.48 -11.44 13.76
CA THR A 268 3.39 -12.88 13.76
C THR A 268 3.06 -13.33 12.33
N VAL A 269 3.89 -14.20 11.77
CA VAL A 269 3.67 -14.77 10.45
C VAL A 269 3.11 -16.19 10.58
N LEU A 270 2.13 -16.55 9.76
CA LEU A 270 1.70 -17.94 9.59
C LEU A 270 2.47 -18.55 8.42
N ASP A 271 3.43 -19.41 8.72
CA ASP A 271 4.26 -20.07 7.72
C ASP A 271 3.41 -21.07 6.89
N PRO A 272 3.34 -20.93 5.56
CA PRO A 272 2.44 -21.74 4.73
C PRO A 272 2.90 -23.21 4.61
N GLY A 273 4.20 -23.51 4.76
CA GLY A 273 4.73 -24.87 4.61
C GLY A 273 4.52 -25.71 5.88
N SER A 274 4.67 -25.09 7.05
CA SER A 274 4.55 -25.75 8.36
C SER A 274 3.21 -25.52 9.05
N ASN A 275 2.44 -24.52 8.60
CA ASN A 275 1.20 -24.05 9.24
C ASN A 275 1.43 -23.61 10.70
N GLN A 276 2.66 -23.20 11.05
CA GLN A 276 3.05 -22.71 12.37
C GLN A 276 3.13 -21.18 12.40
N LEU A 277 2.76 -20.60 13.54
CA LEU A 277 2.93 -19.19 13.82
C LEU A 277 4.37 -18.94 14.30
N ARG A 278 4.96 -17.84 13.84
CA ARG A 278 6.26 -17.37 14.31
C ARG A 278 6.25 -15.86 14.47
N THR A 279 6.72 -15.38 15.60
CA THR A 279 6.98 -13.94 15.79
C THR A 279 8.29 -13.56 15.09
N THR A 280 8.28 -12.45 14.37
CA THR A 280 9.41 -11.92 13.62
C THR A 280 9.35 -10.39 13.56
N THR A 281 10.46 -9.76 13.20
CA THR A 281 10.47 -8.35 12.81
C THR A 281 10.30 -8.27 11.30
N VAL A 282 9.51 -7.31 10.83
CA VAL A 282 9.32 -7.01 9.41
C VAL A 282 9.63 -5.55 9.13
N ALA A 283 10.08 -5.25 7.91
CA ALA A 283 10.36 -3.93 7.38
C ALA A 283 9.40 -3.59 6.24
N LEU A 284 8.79 -2.41 6.27
CA LEU A 284 7.91 -1.94 5.20
C LEU A 284 8.74 -1.67 3.94
N VAL A 285 8.43 -2.36 2.85
CA VAL A 285 9.13 -2.22 1.56
C VAL A 285 8.24 -1.70 0.44
N GLY A 286 6.91 -1.79 0.55
CA GLY A 286 5.98 -1.23 -0.41
C GLY A 286 4.63 -0.92 0.22
N LEU A 287 3.93 0.09 -0.29
CA LEU A 287 2.64 0.53 0.23
C LEU A 287 1.78 1.12 -0.89
N HIS A 288 0.62 0.55 -1.14
CA HIS A 288 -0.49 1.22 -1.82
C HIS A 288 -1.34 1.99 -0.83
N ILE A 289 -1.77 3.18 -1.23
CA ILE A 289 -2.79 3.98 -0.55
C ILE A 289 -3.87 4.26 -1.58
N LEU A 290 -5.02 3.62 -1.42
CA LEU A 290 -6.20 3.81 -2.25
C LEU A 290 -7.19 4.62 -1.43
N HIS A 291 -7.55 5.81 -1.91
CA HIS A 291 -8.38 6.72 -1.13
C HIS A 291 -9.50 7.32 -1.97
N LYS A 292 -10.74 7.15 -1.51
CA LYS A 292 -11.92 7.66 -2.20
C LYS A 292 -12.32 9.04 -1.68
N THR A 293 -12.42 10.03 -2.57
CA THR A 293 -12.78 11.41 -2.22
C THR A 293 -13.92 11.95 -3.10
N GLN A 294 -14.51 13.09 -2.74
CA GLN A 294 -15.56 13.73 -3.54
C GLN A 294 -15.05 14.18 -4.91
N ASN A 295 -13.85 14.73 -4.95
CA ASN A 295 -13.20 15.12 -6.19
C ASN A 295 -12.61 13.94 -6.97
N GLN A 296 -12.48 12.76 -6.34
CA GLN A 296 -11.97 11.53 -6.96
C GLN A 296 -12.84 10.31 -6.60
N PRO A 297 -14.10 10.21 -7.10
CA PRO A 297 -14.96 9.05 -6.87
C PRO A 297 -14.42 7.76 -7.49
N THR A 298 -13.53 7.88 -8.47
CA THR A 298 -12.76 6.76 -9.03
C THR A 298 -11.54 6.38 -8.20
N TRP A 299 -11.44 6.91 -6.98
CA TRP A 299 -10.32 6.79 -6.05
C TRP A 299 -9.04 7.47 -6.55
N VAL A 300 -8.22 7.92 -5.61
CA VAL A 300 -6.81 8.29 -5.79
C VAL A 300 -5.97 7.05 -5.54
N TRP A 301 -5.03 6.76 -6.43
CA TRP A 301 -4.26 5.51 -6.41
C TRP A 301 -2.78 5.83 -6.26
N ALA A 302 -2.31 5.93 -5.01
CA ALA A 302 -0.92 6.22 -4.72
C ALA A 302 -0.13 4.93 -4.41
N THR A 303 1.13 4.89 -4.84
CA THR A 303 2.04 3.81 -4.45
C THR A 303 3.42 4.31 -4.05
N PHE A 304 3.88 3.86 -2.88
CA PHE A 304 5.17 4.19 -2.29
C PHE A 304 6.02 2.92 -2.13
N GLU A 305 7.32 3.09 -2.24
CA GLU A 305 8.26 2.01 -1.97
C GLU A 305 9.54 2.50 -1.31
N GLN A 306 10.24 1.56 -0.67
CA GLN A 306 11.52 1.84 -0.03
C GLN A 306 12.63 1.95 -1.09
N ILE A 307 13.50 2.96 -0.97
CA ILE A 307 14.45 3.35 -2.03
C ILE A 307 15.57 2.32 -2.30
N ASP A 308 15.83 1.42 -1.36
CA ASP A 308 16.82 0.34 -1.43
C ASP A 308 16.22 -0.96 -1.99
N ASN A 309 14.98 -0.98 -2.48
CA ASN A 309 14.36 -2.19 -3.00
C ASN A 309 15.06 -2.76 -4.24
N VAL A 310 15.21 -1.93 -5.26
CA VAL A 310 15.72 -2.32 -6.59
C VAL A 310 16.51 -1.16 -7.20
N PRO A 311 17.41 -1.43 -8.18
CA PRO A 311 18.04 -0.38 -8.95
C PRO A 311 17.02 0.57 -9.57
N GLY A 312 17.24 1.87 -9.33
CA GLY A 312 16.51 2.95 -9.98
C GLY A 312 17.05 3.26 -11.37
N LYS A 313 17.20 4.54 -11.70
CA LYS A 313 17.80 4.99 -12.97
C LYS A 313 19.26 4.53 -13.06
N THR A 314 19.68 4.09 -14.24
CA THR A 314 21.08 3.74 -14.55
C THR A 314 22.04 4.82 -14.06
N GLY A 315 23.04 4.43 -13.26
CA GLY A 315 24.03 5.34 -12.67
C GLY A 315 23.70 5.87 -11.27
N SER A 316 22.54 5.55 -10.70
CA SER A 316 22.26 5.81 -9.27
C SER A 316 23.23 4.99 -8.40
N PRO A 317 23.81 5.57 -7.34
CA PRO A 317 24.70 4.83 -6.45
C PRO A 317 23.92 3.68 -5.79
N GLU A 318 24.57 2.53 -5.67
CA GLU A 318 24.02 1.40 -4.91
C GLU A 318 23.78 1.84 -3.45
N PRO A 319 22.65 1.44 -2.83
CA PRO A 319 22.44 1.70 -1.42
C PRO A 319 23.57 1.12 -0.57
N PRO A 320 23.85 1.71 0.61
CA PRO A 320 25.02 1.37 1.42
C PRO A 320 25.07 -0.10 1.89
N TYR A 321 23.94 -0.81 1.84
CA TYR A 321 23.80 -2.20 2.28
C TYR A 321 23.33 -3.13 1.15
N GLY A 322 23.42 -2.70 -0.11
CA GLY A 322 22.89 -3.43 -1.26
C GLY A 322 21.37 -3.35 -1.38
N TYR A 323 20.83 -3.84 -2.50
CA TYR A 323 19.40 -3.81 -2.76
C TYR A 323 18.67 -4.99 -2.10
N ASN A 324 17.42 -4.76 -1.65
CA ASN A 324 16.60 -5.80 -1.03
C ASN A 324 16.22 -6.93 -2.01
N PHE A 325 16.04 -6.60 -3.29
CA PHE A 325 15.52 -7.53 -4.30
C PHE A 325 16.38 -7.61 -5.57
N TYR A 326 17.62 -7.12 -5.53
CA TYR A 326 18.52 -7.20 -6.68
C TYR A 326 19.96 -7.45 -6.25
N ASN A 327 20.66 -8.29 -7.00
CA ASN A 327 22.08 -8.52 -6.83
C ASN A 327 22.73 -8.70 -8.20
N SER A 328 23.63 -7.78 -8.56
CA SER A 328 24.39 -7.82 -9.83
C SER A 328 25.26 -9.07 -9.97
N LYS A 329 25.54 -9.78 -8.88
CA LYS A 329 26.31 -11.03 -8.81
C LYS A 329 25.42 -12.26 -8.60
N CYS A 330 24.13 -12.18 -8.95
CA CYS A 330 23.20 -13.30 -8.82
C CYS A 330 23.73 -14.57 -9.50
N THR A 331 23.58 -15.71 -8.84
CA THR A 331 23.76 -17.05 -9.40
C THR A 331 22.45 -17.82 -9.33
N ALA A 332 22.15 -18.58 -10.40
CA ALA A 332 20.95 -19.42 -10.42
C ALA A 332 21.01 -20.47 -9.31
N GLN A 333 19.90 -20.70 -8.62
CA GLN A 333 19.83 -21.56 -7.44
C GLN A 333 19.00 -22.80 -7.71
N GLN A 334 19.50 -23.97 -7.31
CA GLN A 334 18.76 -25.22 -7.35
C GLN A 334 18.03 -25.43 -6.03
N VAL A 335 16.71 -25.53 -6.08
CA VAL A 335 15.85 -25.68 -4.91
C VAL A 335 15.17 -27.04 -4.93
N LYS A 336 15.36 -27.81 -3.87
CA LYS A 336 14.61 -29.06 -3.65
C LYS A 336 13.20 -28.72 -3.19
N ILE A 337 12.21 -29.22 -3.90
CA ILE A 337 10.79 -28.99 -3.63
C ILE A 337 10.07 -30.29 -3.29
N LYS A 338 9.13 -30.21 -2.37
CA LYS A 338 8.22 -31.32 -2.04
C LYS A 338 6.99 -31.24 -2.93
N THR A 339 6.64 -32.36 -3.56
CA THR A 339 5.42 -32.48 -4.37
C THR A 339 4.62 -33.71 -3.98
N THR A 340 3.36 -33.79 -4.38
CA THR A 340 2.52 -34.99 -4.18
C THR A 340 3.04 -36.23 -4.92
N ARG A 341 3.95 -36.05 -5.90
CA ARG A 341 4.55 -37.12 -6.71
C ARG A 341 5.98 -37.48 -6.27
N GLY A 342 6.44 -36.93 -5.15
CA GLY A 342 7.81 -37.10 -4.64
C GLY A 342 8.64 -35.83 -4.74
N ASP A 343 9.84 -35.86 -4.14
CA ASP A 343 10.77 -34.75 -4.14
C ASP A 343 11.28 -34.46 -5.57
N SER A 344 11.39 -33.19 -5.92
CA SER A 344 11.91 -32.72 -7.20
C SER A 344 12.89 -31.57 -6.99
N THR A 345 13.56 -31.12 -8.05
CA THR A 345 14.46 -29.96 -8.02
C THR A 345 14.08 -28.99 -9.12
N VAL A 346 13.99 -27.71 -8.78
CA VAL A 346 13.69 -26.61 -9.70
C VAL A 346 14.78 -25.56 -9.65
N THR A 347 15.02 -24.90 -10.79
CA THR A 347 15.97 -23.79 -10.89
C THR A 347 15.26 -22.46 -10.70
N VAL A 348 15.70 -21.68 -9.71
CA VAL A 348 15.38 -20.24 -9.62
C VAL A 348 16.45 -19.48 -10.40
N SER A 349 16.06 -18.83 -11.49
CA SER A 349 16.98 -18.11 -12.38
C SER A 349 17.27 -16.69 -11.87
N CYS A 350 18.29 -16.05 -12.44
CA CYS A 350 18.58 -14.64 -12.22
C CYS A 350 17.80 -13.69 -13.15
N ALA A 351 16.83 -14.22 -13.92
CA ALA A 351 15.99 -13.38 -14.77
C ALA A 351 15.13 -12.48 -13.87
N THR A 352 15.22 -11.16 -14.10
CA THR A 352 14.50 -10.21 -13.27
C THR A 352 13.00 -10.28 -13.52
N ASN A 353 12.20 -9.94 -12.51
CA ASN A 353 10.75 -9.82 -12.61
C ASN A 353 10.08 -11.12 -13.11
N THR A 354 10.67 -12.28 -12.78
CA THR A 354 10.16 -13.60 -13.14
C THR A 354 9.56 -14.28 -11.92
N SER A 355 8.33 -14.76 -12.05
CA SER A 355 7.64 -15.47 -10.97
C SER A 355 8.38 -16.74 -10.55
N PRO A 356 8.34 -17.09 -9.25
CA PRO A 356 9.03 -18.29 -8.78
C PRO A 356 8.45 -19.59 -9.36
N PRO A 357 9.26 -20.65 -9.52
CA PRO A 357 8.83 -21.90 -10.14
C PRO A 357 8.15 -22.88 -9.16
N TYR A 358 7.89 -22.48 -7.92
CA TYR A 358 7.26 -23.31 -6.88
C TYR A 358 6.48 -22.44 -5.89
N TYR A 359 5.54 -23.04 -5.14
CA TYR A 359 4.78 -22.39 -4.06
C TYR A 359 5.48 -22.58 -2.72
N LEU A 360 5.32 -21.65 -1.77
CA LEU A 360 5.97 -21.72 -0.45
C LEU A 360 5.58 -22.93 0.41
N MET A 361 4.50 -23.62 0.07
CA MET A 361 4.16 -24.92 0.68
C MET A 361 5.14 -26.04 0.30
N GLN A 362 5.88 -25.87 -0.80
CA GLN A 362 6.76 -26.89 -1.38
C GLN A 362 8.21 -26.74 -0.92
N ALA A 363 8.67 -25.51 -0.67
CA ALA A 363 10.00 -25.20 -0.16
C ALA A 363 10.04 -23.77 0.43
N PRO A 364 11.03 -23.45 1.30
CA PRO A 364 11.27 -22.08 1.77
C PRO A 364 11.58 -21.10 0.62
N PRO A 365 11.38 -19.78 0.82
CA PRO A 365 11.74 -18.78 -0.18
C PRO A 365 13.25 -18.74 -0.40
N VAL A 366 13.63 -18.37 -1.62
CA VAL A 366 15.02 -18.02 -1.97
C VAL A 366 15.04 -16.67 -2.69
N PRO A 367 16.19 -15.96 -2.76
CA PRO A 367 16.25 -14.65 -3.39
C PRO A 367 15.71 -14.64 -4.84
N ILE A 368 14.77 -13.73 -5.12
CA ILE A 368 14.28 -13.43 -6.47
C ILE A 368 14.90 -12.12 -6.94
N GLN A 369 15.24 -12.04 -8.23
CA GLN A 369 15.77 -10.83 -8.84
C GLN A 369 14.61 -9.95 -9.33
N LEU A 370 14.62 -8.68 -8.93
CA LEU A 370 13.70 -7.66 -9.40
C LEU A 370 14.47 -6.43 -9.91
N THR A 371 13.91 -5.80 -10.93
CA THR A 371 14.35 -4.47 -11.39
C THR A 371 13.14 -3.61 -11.63
N ARG A 372 13.29 -2.30 -11.49
CA ARG A 372 12.27 -1.35 -11.91
C ARG A 372 12.15 -1.38 -13.44
N THR A 373 10.93 -1.59 -13.94
CA THR A 373 10.66 -1.58 -15.38
C THR A 373 10.21 -0.21 -15.88
N ASN A 374 9.35 0.47 -15.12
CA ASN A 374 8.87 1.81 -15.45
C ASN A 374 9.59 2.83 -14.56
N ALA A 375 10.19 3.85 -15.17
CA ALA A 375 10.84 4.91 -14.40
C ALA A 375 9.83 5.63 -13.48
N ILE A 376 10.33 6.19 -12.38
CA ILE A 376 9.57 7.18 -11.61
C ILE A 376 9.41 8.42 -12.49
N ASP A 377 8.24 9.04 -12.45
CA ASP A 377 7.99 10.27 -13.21
C ASP A 377 9.05 11.33 -12.87
N SER A 378 9.78 11.76 -13.90
CA SER A 378 10.83 12.75 -13.77
C SER A 378 10.32 14.18 -13.66
N ILE A 379 9.06 14.42 -14.01
CA ILE A 379 8.44 15.75 -14.07
C ILE A 379 7.82 16.11 -12.73
N ASP A 380 7.04 15.23 -12.11
CA ASP A 380 6.33 15.52 -10.86
C ASP A 380 6.82 14.66 -9.68
N ALA A 381 6.70 13.33 -9.77
CA ALA A 381 6.97 12.45 -8.62
C ALA A 381 8.42 12.54 -8.11
N ALA A 382 9.43 12.50 -8.98
CA ALA A 382 10.85 12.55 -8.59
C ALA A 382 11.28 13.88 -7.92
N PRO A 383 10.97 15.07 -8.47
CA PRO A 383 11.26 16.33 -7.78
C PRO A 383 10.46 16.48 -6.48
N ILE A 384 9.19 16.04 -6.43
CA ILE A 384 8.40 16.05 -5.19
C ILE A 384 9.02 15.12 -4.14
N ASN A 385 9.43 13.91 -4.51
CA ASN A 385 10.18 13.00 -3.62
C ASN A 385 11.42 13.68 -3.04
N THR A 386 12.21 14.35 -3.89
CA THR A 386 13.42 15.07 -3.46
C THR A 386 13.10 16.15 -2.43
N MET A 387 12.06 16.95 -2.70
CA MET A 387 11.59 18.00 -1.80
C MET A 387 11.07 17.43 -0.48
N MET A 388 10.22 16.40 -0.52
CA MET A 388 9.63 15.80 0.68
C MET A 388 10.67 15.12 1.55
N GLN A 389 11.59 14.36 0.96
CA GLN A 389 12.71 13.77 1.71
C GLN A 389 13.63 14.84 2.31
N LYS A 390 13.87 15.97 1.62
CA LYS A 390 14.61 17.11 2.17
C LYS A 390 13.89 17.72 3.38
N ASN A 391 12.59 17.97 3.26
CA ASN A 391 11.78 18.51 4.36
C ASN A 391 11.71 17.54 5.55
N ILE A 392 11.56 16.23 5.30
CA ILE A 392 11.63 15.20 6.34
C ILE A 392 12.98 15.26 7.06
N ARG A 393 14.11 15.33 6.34
CA ARG A 393 15.44 15.47 6.97
C ARG A 393 15.60 16.77 7.76
N GLN A 394 14.97 17.85 7.30
CA GLN A 394 15.05 19.14 7.98
C GLN A 394 14.24 19.13 9.29
N PHE A 395 13.03 18.58 9.27
CA PHE A 395 12.13 18.58 10.43
C PHE A 395 12.38 17.42 11.39
N TYR A 396 12.80 16.27 10.85
CA TYR A 396 13.05 15.01 11.57
C TYR A 396 14.32 14.32 11.02
N PRO A 397 15.52 14.78 11.40
CA PRO A 397 16.79 14.36 10.77
C PRO A 397 17.05 12.86 10.68
N ASN A 398 16.52 12.09 11.63
CA ASN A 398 16.69 10.64 11.70
C ASN A 398 15.46 9.85 11.22
N ALA A 399 14.41 10.51 10.72
CA ALA A 399 13.17 9.82 10.35
C ALA A 399 13.42 8.80 9.23
N VAL A 400 12.97 7.56 9.43
CA VAL A 400 13.06 6.48 8.43
C VAL A 400 12.31 6.81 7.14
N TRP A 401 11.31 7.68 7.22
CA TRP A 401 10.45 8.10 6.10
C TRP A 401 11.20 8.83 4.98
N GLN A 402 12.40 9.36 5.25
CA GLN A 402 13.27 9.94 4.22
C GLN A 402 13.82 8.91 3.22
N TYR A 403 13.63 7.61 3.47
CA TYR A 403 14.07 6.49 2.64
C TYR A 403 12.92 5.80 1.89
N TYR A 404 11.79 6.48 1.79
CA TYR A 404 10.65 6.08 0.97
C TYR A 404 10.45 7.09 -0.15
N GLN A 405 9.88 6.63 -1.27
CA GLN A 405 9.59 7.45 -2.43
C GLN A 405 8.23 7.07 -3.01
N LEU A 406 7.50 8.08 -3.49
CA LEU A 406 6.34 7.91 -4.35
C LEU A 406 6.82 7.36 -5.70
N VAL A 407 6.16 6.32 -6.21
CA VAL A 407 6.37 5.87 -7.60
C VAL A 407 5.62 6.81 -8.53
N ASP A 408 4.31 6.95 -8.31
CA ASP A 408 3.40 7.85 -9.02
C ASP A 408 1.99 7.77 -8.38
N VAL A 409 1.07 8.61 -8.85
CA VAL A 409 -0.36 8.58 -8.50
C VAL A 409 -1.20 8.46 -9.76
N ILE A 410 -2.14 7.51 -9.77
CA ILE A 410 -3.22 7.51 -10.77
C ILE A 410 -4.40 8.30 -10.19
N TRP A 411 -5.00 9.18 -11.00
CA TRP A 411 -6.16 9.98 -10.62
C TRP A 411 -6.95 10.38 -11.86
N SER A 412 -8.15 10.94 -11.70
CA SER A 412 -9.00 11.37 -12.81
C SER A 412 -9.00 12.89 -12.99
N GLN A 413 -8.71 13.36 -14.20
CA GLN A 413 -8.78 14.77 -14.59
C GLN A 413 -10.21 15.29 -14.76
N SER A 414 -11.19 14.40 -14.80
CA SER A 414 -12.60 14.74 -14.93
C SER A 414 -13.42 13.94 -13.93
N LEU A 415 -14.41 14.58 -13.30
CA LEU A 415 -15.28 13.90 -12.35
C LEU A 415 -16.03 12.75 -13.02
N GLN A 416 -15.83 11.54 -12.50
CA GLN A 416 -16.54 10.33 -12.91
C GLN A 416 -17.36 9.82 -11.72
N PRO A 417 -18.63 10.23 -11.58
CA PRO A 417 -19.41 10.01 -10.37
C PRO A 417 -19.65 8.52 -10.09
N ASP A 418 -20.00 8.24 -8.85
CA ASP A 418 -20.44 6.91 -8.45
C ASP A 418 -21.70 6.47 -9.21
N PRO A 419 -21.83 5.18 -9.52
CA PRO A 419 -23.07 4.64 -10.07
C PRO A 419 -24.26 4.92 -9.14
N THR A 420 -25.40 5.29 -9.71
CA THR A 420 -26.67 5.44 -8.96
C THR A 420 -27.49 4.16 -8.91
N SER A 421 -27.10 3.15 -9.69
CA SER A 421 -27.64 1.80 -9.69
C SER A 421 -26.51 0.77 -9.81
N PRO A 422 -26.74 -0.49 -9.43
CA PRO A 422 -25.77 -1.57 -9.62
C PRO A 422 -25.37 -1.71 -11.08
N ILE A 423 -24.06 -1.75 -11.32
CA ILE A 423 -23.47 -1.99 -12.65
C ILE A 423 -22.64 -3.27 -12.62
N GLN A 424 -22.43 -3.87 -13.78
CA GLN A 424 -21.54 -5.02 -13.92
C GLN A 424 -20.08 -4.55 -13.95
N ALA A 425 -19.20 -5.36 -13.40
CA ALA A 425 -17.77 -5.26 -13.64
C ALA A 425 -17.43 -5.73 -15.06
N PRO A 426 -16.41 -5.14 -15.72
CA PRO A 426 -15.61 -4.02 -15.25
C PRO A 426 -16.40 -2.69 -15.24
N ARG A 427 -16.12 -1.80 -14.28
CA ARG A 427 -16.62 -0.42 -14.33
C ARG A 427 -16.09 0.26 -15.59
N ASN A 428 -17.00 0.67 -16.47
CA ASN A 428 -16.65 1.44 -17.66
C ASN A 428 -16.22 2.85 -17.25
N LEU A 429 -14.95 3.17 -17.45
CA LEU A 429 -14.36 4.47 -17.15
C LEU A 429 -13.93 5.16 -18.44
N ASN A 430 -13.97 6.49 -18.44
CA ASN A 430 -13.22 7.26 -19.42
C ASN A 430 -11.71 7.17 -19.09
N LEU A 431 -11.05 6.13 -19.59
CA LEU A 431 -9.63 5.89 -19.34
C LEU A 431 -8.73 7.01 -19.85
N SER A 432 -9.16 7.81 -20.83
CA SER A 432 -8.39 8.98 -21.28
C SER A 432 -8.31 10.10 -20.23
N SER A 433 -9.25 10.11 -19.28
CA SER A 433 -9.24 11.03 -18.14
C SER A 433 -8.51 10.47 -16.92
N MET A 434 -8.22 9.16 -16.89
CA MET A 434 -7.40 8.56 -15.84
C MET A 434 -5.94 8.79 -16.21
N THR A 435 -5.24 9.60 -15.43
CA THR A 435 -3.89 10.07 -15.72
C THR A 435 -2.92 9.67 -14.61
N SER A 436 -1.64 9.67 -14.96
CA SER A 436 -0.47 9.48 -14.10
C SER A 436 0.74 10.09 -14.80
N GLY A 437 1.83 10.38 -14.07
CA GLY A 437 3.07 10.90 -14.65
C GLY A 437 3.76 9.92 -15.61
N VAL A 438 3.55 8.62 -15.43
CA VAL A 438 4.03 7.55 -16.34
C VAL A 438 2.90 6.63 -16.82
N PRO A 439 3.03 5.96 -18.00
CA PRO A 439 1.97 5.12 -18.55
C PRO A 439 1.58 3.91 -17.70
N ILE A 440 2.51 3.37 -16.91
CA ILE A 440 2.26 2.21 -16.04
C ILE A 440 2.85 2.48 -14.66
N VAL A 441 1.97 2.73 -13.70
CA VAL A 441 2.32 2.86 -12.29
C VAL A 441 2.40 1.47 -11.68
N ALA A 442 3.60 1.02 -11.33
CA ALA A 442 3.85 -0.31 -10.79
C ALA A 442 4.91 -0.26 -9.68
N ASN A 443 4.53 -0.71 -8.48
CA ASN A 443 5.43 -0.85 -7.35
C ASN A 443 6.33 -2.07 -7.56
N SER A 444 7.62 -1.94 -7.25
CA SER A 444 8.58 -3.03 -7.39
C SER A 444 8.20 -4.29 -6.59
N THR A 445 7.51 -4.15 -5.45
CA THR A 445 7.19 -5.26 -4.53
C THR A 445 5.73 -5.74 -4.58
N LEU A 446 4.80 -4.93 -5.12
CA LEU A 446 3.37 -5.26 -5.20
C LEU A 446 2.94 -5.69 -6.61
N GLU A 447 3.59 -5.16 -7.65
CA GLU A 447 3.34 -5.49 -9.07
C GLU A 447 4.53 -6.22 -9.70
N SER A 448 5.38 -6.85 -8.88
CA SER A 448 6.72 -7.34 -9.24
C SER A 448 6.79 -8.06 -10.59
N TYR A 449 5.82 -8.92 -10.90
CA TYR A 449 5.82 -9.75 -12.10
C TYR A 449 4.90 -9.27 -13.23
N VAL A 450 4.25 -8.11 -13.06
CA VAL A 450 3.31 -7.52 -14.04
C VAL A 450 3.58 -6.04 -14.33
N GLN A 451 4.77 -5.54 -13.98
CA GLN A 451 5.16 -4.14 -14.19
C GLN A 451 5.03 -3.66 -15.65
N LYS A 452 4.99 -4.56 -16.64
CA LYS A 452 4.86 -4.21 -18.07
C LYS A 452 3.42 -4.13 -18.56
N THR A 453 2.46 -4.65 -17.82
CA THR A 453 1.11 -4.92 -18.34
C THR A 453 0.01 -4.37 -17.46
N ASN A 454 0.25 -4.18 -16.16
CA ASN A 454 -0.79 -3.80 -15.21
C ASN A 454 -0.41 -2.60 -14.36
N THR A 455 -1.44 -1.86 -13.98
CA THR A 455 -1.42 -0.79 -13.00
C THR A 455 -2.64 -0.93 -12.10
N CYS A 456 -2.75 -0.15 -11.01
CA CYS A 456 -3.81 -0.34 -10.02
C CYS A 456 -5.21 -0.41 -10.66
N ILE A 457 -5.54 0.57 -11.51
CA ILE A 457 -6.89 0.64 -12.10
C ILE A 457 -7.14 -0.42 -13.18
N SER A 458 -6.10 -0.96 -13.83
CA SER A 458 -6.29 -2.02 -14.85
C SER A 458 -6.82 -3.32 -14.23
N CYS A 459 -6.59 -3.54 -12.93
CA CYS A 459 -7.17 -4.64 -12.19
C CYS A 459 -8.44 -4.22 -11.43
N HIS A 460 -8.40 -3.11 -10.68
CA HIS A 460 -9.47 -2.79 -9.72
C HIS A 460 -10.82 -2.43 -10.36
N VAL A 461 -10.87 -2.05 -11.65
CA VAL A 461 -12.15 -1.92 -12.38
C VAL A 461 -12.95 -3.23 -12.41
N TYR A 462 -12.29 -4.37 -12.25
CA TYR A 462 -12.89 -5.71 -12.20
C TYR A 462 -13.26 -6.18 -10.79
N SER A 463 -13.15 -5.33 -9.77
CA SER A 463 -13.65 -5.66 -8.44
C SER A 463 -15.15 -5.96 -8.47
N THR A 464 -15.55 -7.03 -7.79
CA THR A 464 -16.95 -7.44 -7.70
C THR A 464 -17.39 -7.58 -6.25
N ILE A 465 -18.70 -7.62 -6.04
CA ILE A 465 -19.29 -8.14 -4.80
C ILE A 465 -18.87 -9.60 -4.57
N ALA A 466 -19.05 -10.08 -3.34
CA ALA A 466 -18.66 -11.42 -2.95
C ALA A 466 -19.48 -12.51 -3.68
N PRO A 467 -18.85 -13.56 -4.22
CA PRO A 467 -19.58 -14.64 -4.88
C PRO A 467 -20.61 -15.30 -3.95
N TYR A 468 -21.85 -15.43 -4.45
CA TYR A 468 -22.95 -16.07 -3.75
C TYR A 468 -23.65 -17.09 -4.66
N PRO A 469 -23.37 -18.40 -4.52
CA PRO A 469 -23.93 -19.45 -5.39
C PRO A 469 -25.47 -19.47 -5.53
N PRO A 470 -26.27 -19.07 -4.53
CA PRO A 470 -27.71 -18.93 -4.72
C PRO A 470 -28.15 -17.80 -5.66
N ASP A 471 -27.26 -16.86 -6.01
CA ASP A 471 -27.53 -15.74 -6.91
C ASP A 471 -26.33 -15.47 -7.84
N THR A 472 -26.00 -16.47 -8.68
CA THR A 472 -24.86 -16.37 -9.59
C THR A 472 -24.99 -15.26 -10.63
N ALA A 473 -26.21 -14.81 -10.93
CA ALA A 473 -26.48 -13.75 -11.90
C ALA A 473 -25.86 -12.41 -11.49
N ASN A 474 -25.74 -12.15 -10.18
CA ASN A 474 -25.20 -10.91 -9.64
C ASN A 474 -23.75 -11.01 -9.14
N ASN A 475 -23.09 -12.16 -9.30
CA ASN A 475 -21.70 -12.33 -8.85
C ASN A 475 -20.71 -11.35 -9.52
N ASN A 476 -21.07 -10.82 -10.69
CA ASN A 476 -20.23 -9.90 -11.45
C ASN A 476 -20.64 -8.42 -11.25
N VAL A 477 -21.48 -8.10 -10.26
CA VAL A 477 -21.79 -6.70 -9.92
C VAL A 477 -20.55 -6.02 -9.32
N PHE A 478 -20.27 -4.81 -9.79
CA PHE A 478 -19.09 -4.01 -9.44
C PHE A 478 -19.03 -3.68 -7.94
N GLY A 479 -17.84 -3.86 -7.35
CA GLY A 479 -17.56 -3.70 -5.92
C GLY A 479 -16.89 -2.38 -5.53
N ASP A 480 -17.06 -1.33 -6.33
CA ASP A 480 -16.48 0.00 -6.10
C ASP A 480 -14.98 -0.01 -5.84
N PHE A 481 -14.28 -0.62 -6.80
CA PHE A 481 -12.82 -0.72 -6.86
C PHE A 481 -12.17 -1.55 -5.76
N SER A 482 -12.84 -1.85 -4.66
CA SER A 482 -12.26 -2.62 -3.57
C SER A 482 -12.35 -4.11 -3.84
N PHE A 483 -11.22 -4.80 -3.97
CA PHE A 483 -11.22 -6.26 -3.94
C PHE A 483 -11.50 -6.81 -2.54
N ALA A 484 -11.35 -6.02 -1.47
CA ALA A 484 -11.63 -6.49 -0.12
C ALA A 484 -13.11 -6.87 0.06
N ILE A 485 -14.05 -6.17 -0.58
CA ILE A 485 -15.50 -6.44 -0.44
C ILE A 485 -15.92 -7.83 -0.93
N THR A 486 -15.16 -8.41 -1.87
CA THR A 486 -15.41 -9.76 -2.40
C THR A 486 -15.15 -10.86 -1.37
N PHE A 487 -14.48 -10.55 -0.26
CA PHE A 487 -14.15 -11.52 0.78
C PHE A 487 -15.29 -11.83 1.73
N ALA A 488 -16.39 -11.09 1.67
CA ALA A 488 -17.57 -11.42 2.44
C ALA A 488 -17.97 -12.89 2.20
N LYS A 489 -18.35 -13.56 3.28
CA LYS A 489 -18.81 -14.96 3.24
C LYS A 489 -20.29 -15.01 3.54
N TYR A 490 -20.87 -16.20 3.48
CA TYR A 490 -22.25 -16.45 3.84
C TYR A 490 -22.35 -17.77 4.58
N ASN A 491 -23.44 -17.96 5.31
CA ASN A 491 -23.66 -19.16 6.08
C ASN A 491 -24.06 -20.32 5.16
N THR A 492 -23.18 -21.31 4.97
CA THR A 492 -23.42 -22.50 4.16
C THR A 492 -24.30 -23.55 4.88
N ALA A 493 -24.51 -23.42 6.19
CA ALA A 493 -25.32 -24.35 6.98
C ALA A 493 -26.84 -24.19 6.74
N GLN A 494 -27.29 -23.15 6.04
CA GLN A 494 -28.66 -23.06 5.53
C GLN A 494 -28.87 -23.86 4.23
N LYS A 495 -28.31 -25.07 4.14
CA LYS A 495 -28.79 -26.06 3.16
C LYS A 495 -30.23 -26.40 3.52
N ARG A 496 -31.14 -25.78 2.77
CA ARG A 496 -32.59 -26.03 2.66
C ARG A 496 -32.97 -27.42 3.20
N LEU A 497 -33.66 -27.46 4.34
CA LEU A 497 -34.58 -28.55 4.61
C LEU A 497 -35.54 -28.62 3.41
N PRO A 498 -35.64 -29.74 2.68
CA PRO A 498 -36.61 -29.85 1.61
C PRO A 498 -37.99 -29.59 2.20
N ALA A 499 -38.75 -28.69 1.57
CA ALA A 499 -40.13 -28.40 1.95
C ALA A 499 -40.86 -29.72 2.14
N ARG A 500 -41.26 -30.01 3.39
CA ARG A 500 -42.03 -31.20 3.73
C ARG A 500 -43.30 -31.11 2.91
N LYS A 501 -43.41 -31.92 1.84
CA LYS A 501 -44.66 -32.11 1.13
C LYS A 501 -45.69 -32.55 2.18
N VAL A 502 -46.59 -31.64 2.53
CA VAL A 502 -47.79 -31.98 3.27
C VAL A 502 -48.66 -32.77 2.30
N THR A 503 -48.45 -34.08 2.24
CA THR A 503 -49.42 -34.98 1.63
C THR A 503 -50.59 -35.08 2.59
N GLY A 504 -51.64 -34.31 2.29
CA GLY A 504 -52.93 -34.43 2.96
C GLY A 504 -53.47 -35.85 2.79
N ARG A 505 -53.38 -36.66 3.84
CA ARG A 505 -54.19 -37.87 3.98
C ARG A 505 -55.58 -37.44 4.40
N LYS A 506 -56.53 -37.44 3.46
CA LYS A 506 -57.96 -37.55 3.80
C LYS A 506 -58.20 -38.96 4.37
N LYS A 507 -58.53 -39.01 5.65
CA LYS A 507 -59.35 -40.00 6.38
C LYS A 507 -60.08 -39.13 7.41
N GLN A 508 -61.40 -39.13 7.58
CA GLN A 508 -62.47 -40.05 7.23
C GLN A 508 -63.71 -39.21 6.93
#